data_AF-A0A2Z5EAG3-F1
#
_entry.id   AF-A0A2Z5EAG3-F1
#
_cell.length_a   1.000
_cell.length_b   1.000
_cell.length_c   1.000
_cell.angle_alpha   90.00
_cell.angle_beta   90.00
_cell.angle_gamma   90.00
#
_symmetry.space_group_name_H-M   'P 1'
#
loop_
_entity.id
_entity.type
_entity.pdbx_description
1 polymer ?
#
loop_
_entity_poly.entity_id
_entity_poly.type
_entity_poly.pdbx_seq_one_letter_code
_entity_poly.pdbx_strand_id
1 'polypeptide(L)' 'MRETPTWRIPIGVLALVLALMVYGIAIASLVPPLIGEWNALAQTPVYVVLGIVWIMPLRRYLMWMETGRWTAPVDSVAK' A
#
# COMPACT_ATOMS: atom_id res chain seq x y z
N MET A 1 10.27 -27.01 9.31
CA MET A 1 10.12 -26.63 7.90
C MET A 1 8.63 -26.66 7.59
N ARG A 2 8.02 -25.62 6.98
CA ARG A 2 6.56 -25.60 6.75
C ARG A 2 6.24 -26.45 5.51
N GLU A 3 5.43 -27.49 5.67
CA GLU A 3 5.21 -28.56 4.68
C GLU A 3 4.07 -28.33 3.69
N THR A 4 3.43 -27.15 3.65
CA THR A 4 2.36 -26.85 2.69
C THR A 4 2.64 -25.55 1.91
N PRO A 5 2.88 -25.61 0.58
CA PRO A 5 3.08 -24.42 -0.23
C PRO A 5 1.77 -23.62 -0.31
N THR A 6 1.70 -22.53 0.45
CA THR A 6 0.55 -21.62 0.41
C THR A 6 0.81 -20.58 -0.69
N TRP A 7 0.26 -20.80 -1.89
CA TRP A 7 0.38 -19.91 -3.06
C TRP A 7 -0.04 -18.45 -2.80
N ARG A 8 -0.76 -18.18 -1.71
CA ARG A 8 -1.22 -16.85 -1.30
C ARG A 8 -0.10 -15.85 -1.00
N ILE A 9 1.03 -16.30 -0.47
CA ILE A 9 2.17 -15.43 -0.12
C ILE A 9 2.86 -14.89 -1.39
N PRO A 10 3.33 -15.71 -2.35
CA PRO A 10 3.96 -15.20 -3.57
C PRO A 10 3.01 -14.37 -4.43
N ILE A 11 1.73 -14.75 -4.52
CA ILE A 11 0.71 -13.95 -5.21
C ILE A 11 0.51 -12.60 -4.50
N GLY A 12 0.51 -12.61 -3.17
CA GLY A 12 0.46 -11.40 -2.36
C GLY A 12 1.63 -10.45 -2.64
N VAL A 13 2.85 -10.98 -2.70
CA VAL A 13 4.03 -10.16 -3.01
C VAL A 13 3.94 -9.58 -4.43
N LEU A 14 3.54 -10.39 -5.42
CA LEU A 14 3.39 -9.93 -6.80
C LEU A 14 2.35 -8.83 -6.96
N ALA A 15 1.17 -9.00 -6.34
CA ALA A 15 0.14 -7.97 -6.39
C ALA A 15 0.51 -6.72 -5.58
N LEU A 16 1.30 -6.83 -4.50
CA LEU A 16 1.88 -5.67 -3.83
C LEU A 16 2.83 -4.89 -4.74
N VAL A 17 3.74 -5.59 -5.43
CA VAL A 17 4.68 -4.99 -6.37
C VAL A 17 3.93 -4.32 -7.53
N LEU A 18 2.90 -4.98 -8.07
CA LEU A 18 2.05 -4.39 -9.09
C LEU A 18 1.33 -3.13 -8.58
N ALA A 19 0.77 -3.18 -7.37
CA ALA A 19 0.10 -2.02 -6.78
C ALA A 19 1.07 -0.85 -6.60
N LEU A 20 2.30 -1.11 -6.11
CA LEU A 20 3.36 -0.11 -6.00
C LEU A 20 3.73 0.50 -7.35
N MET A 21 3.87 -0.33 -8.39
CA MET A 21 4.15 0.15 -9.75
C MET A 21 3.02 1.04 -10.26
N VAL A 22 1.77 0.58 -10.17
CA VAL A 22 0.59 1.35 -10.61
C VAL A 22 0.52 2.68 -9.86
N TYR A 23 0.76 2.69 -8.56
CA TYR A 23 0.75 3.91 -7.77
C TYR A 23 1.87 4.87 -8.13
N GLY A 24 3.10 4.37 -8.26
CA GLY A 24 4.23 5.18 -8.68
C GLY A 24 3.99 5.83 -10.05
N ILE A 25 3.45 5.07 -11.01
CA ILE A 25 3.08 5.57 -12.34
C ILE A 25 1.94 6.59 -12.24
N ALA A 26 0.90 6.32 -11.45
CA ALA A 26 -0.21 7.25 -11.23
C ALA A 26 0.28 8.58 -10.65
N ILE A 27 1.14 8.54 -9.62
CA ILE A 27 1.73 9.74 -9.03
C ILE A 27 2.61 10.47 -10.05
N ALA A 28 3.50 9.76 -10.74
CA ALA A 28 4.40 10.34 -11.74
C ALA A 28 3.67 10.92 -12.96
N SER A 29 2.44 10.49 -13.24
CA SER A 29 1.63 11.01 -14.35
C SER A 29 0.66 12.11 -13.92
N LEU A 30 0.05 12.00 -12.74
CA LEU A 30 -0.99 12.92 -12.28
C LEU A 30 -0.44 14.13 -11.53
N VAL A 31 0.67 13.98 -10.81
CA VAL A 31 1.19 15.02 -9.92
C VAL A 31 1.97 16.11 -10.67
N PRO A 32 2.88 15.79 -11.61
CA PRO A 32 3.66 16.83 -12.31
C PRO A 32 2.82 17.89 -13.05
N PRO A 33 1.71 17.55 -13.72
CA PRO A 33 0.84 18.57 -14.34
C PRO A 33 0.18 19.53 -13.34
N LEU A 34 0.03 19.15 -12.07
CA LEU A 34 -0.69 19.94 -11.05
C LEU A 34 0.24 20.84 -10.23
N ILE A 35 1.42 20.34 -9.88
CA ILE A 35 2.36 21.02 -8.97
C ILE A 35 3.74 21.26 -9.60
N GLY A 36 3.90 20.99 -10.90
CA GLY A 36 5.18 21.11 -11.61
C GLY A 36 5.80 22.50 -11.56
N GLU A 37 4.98 23.55 -11.51
CA GLU A 37 5.45 24.94 -11.38
C GLU A 37 5.75 25.37 -9.94
N TRP A 38 5.44 24.54 -8.94
CA TRP A 38 5.68 24.88 -7.55
C TRP A 38 7.15 24.69 -7.18
N ASN A 39 7.65 25.55 -6.30
CA ASN A 39 8.99 25.38 -5.71
C ASN A 39 9.11 24.02 -5.01
N ALA A 40 10.32 23.44 -5.02
CA ALA A 40 10.59 22.13 -4.41
C ALA A 40 10.12 22.02 -2.94
N LEU A 41 10.22 23.10 -2.16
CA LEU A 41 9.73 23.15 -0.78
C LEU A 41 8.22 22.93 -0.64
N ALA A 42 7.42 23.38 -1.61
CA ALA A 42 5.98 23.18 -1.63
C ALA A 42 5.60 21.80 -2.20
N GLN A 43 6.44 21.23 -3.08
CA GLN A 43 6.26 19.87 -3.57
C GLN A 43 6.53 18.82 -2.48
N THR A 44 7.54 19.03 -1.63
CA THR A 44 7.92 18.11 -0.54
C THR A 44 6.76 17.66 0.34
N PRO A 45 5.97 18.55 0.98
CA PRO A 45 4.86 18.12 1.82
C PRO A 45 3.79 17.35 1.04
N VAL A 46 3.55 17.68 -0.24
CA VAL A 46 2.60 16.95 -1.09
C VAL A 46 3.08 15.51 -1.30
N TYR A 47 4.34 15.31 -1.68
CA TYR A 47 4.89 13.96 -1.85
C TYR A 47 4.97 13.18 -0.53
N VAL A 48 5.24 13.84 0.59
CA VAL A 48 5.23 13.21 1.92
C VAL A 48 3.81 12.73 2.27
N VAL A 49 2.80 13.57 2.07
CA VAL A 49 1.39 13.19 2.33
C VAL A 49 0.96 12.05 1.41
N LEU A 50 1.28 12.11 0.11
CA LEU A 50 1.01 11.02 -0.83
C LEU A 50 1.73 9.72 -0.41
N GLY A 51 2.97 9.80 0.07
CA GLY A 51 3.69 8.67 0.62
C GLY A 51 3.00 8.06 1.85
N ILE A 52 2.47 8.89 2.75
CA ILE A 52 1.74 8.43 3.95
C ILE A 52 0.40 7.81 3.59
N VAL A 53 -0.37 8.45 2.69
CA VAL A 53 -1.67 7.96 2.23
C VAL A 53 -1.56 6.55 1.64
N TRP A 54 -0.44 6.22 0.98
CA TRP A 54 -0.17 4.89 0.44
C TRP A 54 -0.07 3.78 1.51
N ILE A 55 0.24 4.10 2.77
CA ILE A 55 0.41 3.10 3.83
C ILE A 55 -0.94 2.54 4.31
N MET A 56 -2.01 3.34 4.22
CA MET A 56 -3.36 2.95 4.64
C MET A 56 -3.84 1.64 3.99
N PRO A 57 -3.80 1.47 2.65
CA PRO A 57 -4.17 0.22 2.00
C PRO A 57 -3.19 -0.92 2.29
N LEU A 58 -1.90 -0.63 2.54
CA LEU A 58 -0.87 -1.61 2.83
C LEU A 58 -1.22 -2.48 4.03
N ARG A 59 -1.71 -1.86 5.12
CA ARG A 59 -2.11 -2.57 6.34
C ARG A 59 -3.19 -3.63 6.05
N ARG A 60 -4.23 -3.26 5.28
CA ARG A 60 -5.34 -4.15 4.92
C ARG A 60 -4.86 -5.29 4.04
N TYR A 61 -3.95 -4.99 3.12
CA TYR A 61 -3.38 -5.95 2.19
C TYR A 61 -2.49 -7.00 2.87
N LEU A 62 -1.64 -6.57 3.80
CA LEU A 62 -0.79 -7.47 4.59
C LEU A 62 -1.62 -8.43 5.44
N MET A 63 -2.70 -7.94 6.07
CA MET A 63 -3.63 -8.81 6.82
C MET A 63 -4.27 -9.88 5.92
N TRP A 64 -4.65 -9.53 4.69
CA TRP A 64 -5.16 -10.49 3.73
C TRP A 64 -4.09 -11.51 3.30
N MET A 65 -2.86 -11.06 3.08
CA MET A 65 -1.75 -11.93 2.68
C MET A 65 -1.46 -12.99 3.75
N GLU A 66 -1.43 -12.60 5.02
CA GLU A 66 -1.13 -13.50 6.14
C GLU A 66 -2.32 -14.37 6.53
N THR A 67 -3.52 -13.79 6.69
CA THR A 67 -4.67 -14.48 7.31
C THR A 67 -5.79 -14.86 6.35
N GLY A 68 -5.82 -14.29 5.14
CA GLY A 68 -6.87 -14.54 4.14
C GLY A 68 -8.17 -13.82 4.47
N ARG A 69 -8.15 -13.04 5.54
CA ARG A 69 -9.28 -12.31 6.10
C ARG A 69 -8.96 -10.83 5.95
N TRP A 70 -9.97 -10.07 5.55
CA TRP A 70 -9.81 -8.63 5.41
C TRP A 70 -9.92 -7.92 6.78
N THR A 71 -10.62 -8.51 7.76
CA THR A 71 -10.98 -7.87 9.04
C THR A 71 -10.38 -8.64 10.24
N ALA A 72 -9.95 -7.91 11.27
CA ALA A 72 -9.54 -8.51 12.55
C ALA A 72 -10.74 -9.15 13.28
N PRO A 73 -10.55 -10.24 14.04
CA PRO A 73 -11.64 -10.80 14.86
C PRO A 73 -12.21 -9.75 15.82
N VAL A 74 -13.54 -9.60 15.84
CA VAL A 74 -14.30 -8.59 16.61
C VAL A 74 -14.21 -8.83 18.14
N ASP A 75 -13.61 -9.94 18.53
CA ASP A 75 -13.58 -10.52 19.88
C ASP A 75 -12.46 -9.95 20.78
N SER A 76 -11.69 -8.96 20.32
CA SER A 76 -10.56 -8.38 21.07
C SER A 76 -10.88 -7.12 21.90
N VAL A 77 -12.14 -6.65 21.91
CA VAL A 77 -12.58 -5.47 22.69
C VAL A 77 -13.15 -5.85 24.06
N ALA A 78 -13.32 -7.14 24.35
CA ALA A 78 -14.01 -7.64 25.54
C ALA A 78 -13.11 -8.25 26.63
N LYS A 79 -11.82 -7.89 26.69
CA LYS A 79 -10.96 -8.35 27.80
C LYS A 79 -10.12 -7.22 28.39
#